data_AF-A0A9D0C919-F1
#
_entry.id   AF-A0A9D0C919-F1
#
_cell.length_a   1.000
_cell.length_b   1.000
_cell.length_c   1.000
_cell.angle_alpha   90.00
_cell.angle_beta   90.00
_cell.angle_gamma   90.00
#
_symmetry.space_group_name_H-M   'P 1'
#
loop_
_entity.id
_entity.type
_entity.pdbx_description
1 polymer ?
#
loop_
_entity_poly.entity_id
_entity_poly.type
_entity_poly.pdbx_seq_one_letter_code
_entity_poly.pdbx_strand_id
1 'polypeptide(L)'
;MARKGDKGHLEPQARRLYADGATLTSIARILDVSVTTLARWKSETRRPSADMDEWDRARAQKRGNIQRLRDLFEDQLSHMESLSAVERTPPMMDTLSKMGALLERWDKMEKAQRVAEEVSREVRKAGISEETADDIRKRILGIGQ
;
A
#
# COMPACT_ATOMS: atom_id res chain seq x y z
N MET A 1 -18.44 -10.49 -12.66
CA MET A 1 -17.72 -10.18 -13.92
C MET A 1 -18.05 -8.76 -14.34
N ALA A 2 -17.10 -7.84 -14.15
CA ALA A 2 -17.20 -6.46 -14.60
C ALA A 2 -17.67 -6.36 -16.06
N ARG A 3 -18.70 -5.56 -16.30
CA ARG A 3 -19.32 -5.36 -17.61
C ARG A 3 -18.43 -4.45 -18.47
N LYS A 4 -18.56 -4.58 -19.79
CA LYS A 4 -17.90 -3.73 -20.78
C LYS A 4 -18.36 -2.27 -20.58
N GLY A 5 -17.56 -1.46 -19.87
CA GLY A 5 -17.89 -0.10 -19.47
C GLY A 5 -17.38 0.26 -18.07
N ASP A 6 -17.12 -0.74 -17.21
CA ASP A 6 -16.77 -0.51 -15.81
C ASP A 6 -15.32 -0.03 -15.60
N LYS A 7 -14.48 -0.17 -16.63
CA LYS A 7 -13.07 0.25 -16.59
C LYS A 7 -12.92 1.71 -16.12
N GLY A 8 -13.78 2.62 -16.60
CA GLY A 8 -13.66 4.05 -16.31
C GLY A 8 -13.73 4.42 -14.82
N HIS A 9 -14.42 3.62 -14.01
CA HIS A 9 -14.55 3.88 -12.57
C HIS A 9 -13.75 2.90 -11.70
N LEU A 10 -13.49 1.68 -12.18
CA LEU A 10 -12.72 0.68 -11.45
C LEU A 10 -11.21 0.85 -11.62
N GLU A 11 -10.72 1.29 -12.78
CA GLU A 11 -9.29 1.47 -13.01
C GLU A 11 -8.65 2.49 -12.05
N PRO A 12 -9.24 3.69 -11.79
CA PRO A 12 -8.66 4.63 -10.83
C PRO A 12 -8.61 4.08 -9.41
N GLN A 13 -9.64 3.33 -8.99
CA GLN A 13 -9.68 2.68 -7.67
C GLN A 13 -8.62 1.58 -7.57
N ALA A 14 -8.50 0.77 -8.61
CA ALA A 14 -7.48 -0.28 -8.71
C ALA A 14 -6.06 0.31 -8.64
N ARG A 15 -5.80 1.40 -9.37
CA ARG A 15 -4.51 2.10 -9.34
C ARG A 15 -4.19 2.63 -7.94
N ARG A 16 -5.18 3.20 -7.24
CA ARG A 16 -5.01 3.69 -5.86
C ARG A 16 -4.65 2.54 -4.91
N LEU A 17 -5.42 1.45 -4.93
CA LEU A 17 -5.14 0.26 -4.12
C LEU A 17 -3.75 -0.32 -4.43
N TYR A 18 -3.35 -0.33 -5.71
CA TYR A 18 -2.04 -0.79 -6.12
C TYR A 18 -0.93 0.12 -5.59
N ALA A 19 -1.08 1.44 -5.68
CA ALA A 19 -0.15 2.40 -5.08
C ALA A 19 -0.08 2.25 -3.56
N ASP A 20 -1.19 1.85 -2.93
CA ASP A 20 -1.28 1.54 -1.49
C ASP A 20 -0.59 0.23 -1.09
N GLY A 21 -0.09 -0.54 -2.07
CA GLY A 21 0.67 -1.77 -1.85
C GLY A 21 -0.12 -3.06 -2.10
N ALA A 22 -1.41 -2.98 -2.41
CA ALA A 22 -2.22 -4.15 -2.70
C ALA A 22 -1.76 -4.87 -3.98
N THR A 23 -1.85 -6.20 -4.00
CA THR A 23 -1.53 -7.01 -5.19
C THR A 23 -2.66 -6.96 -6.22
N LEU A 24 -2.37 -7.26 -7.49
CA LEU A 24 -3.42 -7.36 -8.52
C LEU A 24 -4.49 -8.40 -8.15
N THR A 25 -4.09 -9.48 -7.47
CA THR A 25 -5.00 -10.52 -6.98
C THR A 25 -5.96 -10.00 -5.91
N SER A 26 -5.47 -9.20 -4.94
CA SER A 26 -6.35 -8.61 -3.93
C SER A 26 -7.30 -7.58 -4.54
N ILE A 27 -6.80 -6.75 -5.46
CA ILE A 27 -7.59 -5.72 -6.13
C ILE A 27 -8.70 -6.35 -7.00
N ALA A 28 -8.38 -7.44 -7.69
CA ALA A 28 -9.32 -8.21 -8.50
C ALA A 28 -10.55 -8.62 -7.69
N ARG A 29 -10.36 -9.09 -6.45
CA ARG A 29 -11.47 -9.46 -5.58
C ARG A 29 -12.24 -8.27 -5.02
N ILE A 30 -11.54 -7.21 -4.60
CA ILE A 30 -12.17 -6.00 -4.05
C ILE A 30 -13.12 -5.37 -5.08
N LEU A 31 -12.73 -5.39 -6.35
CA LEU A 31 -13.45 -4.71 -7.42
C LEU A 31 -14.28 -5.67 -8.30
N ASP A 32 -14.37 -6.96 -7.94
CA ASP A 32 -14.98 -8.04 -8.76
C ASP A 32 -14.53 -8.04 -10.24
N VAL A 33 -13.22 -7.91 -10.46
CA VAL A 33 -12.59 -7.92 -11.78
C VAL A 33 -11.57 -9.04 -11.86
N SER A 34 -11.34 -9.63 -13.04
CA SER A 34 -10.28 -10.64 -13.16
C SER A 34 -8.88 -10.02 -13.04
N VAL A 35 -7.93 -10.78 -12.50
CA VAL A 35 -6.50 -10.38 -12.44
C VAL A 35 -5.96 -10.11 -13.85
N THR A 36 -6.39 -10.89 -14.84
CA THR A 36 -6.03 -10.69 -16.25
C THR A 36 -6.50 -9.34 -16.79
N THR A 37 -7.68 -8.88 -16.36
CA THR A 37 -8.20 -7.56 -16.74
C THR A 37 -7.37 -6.45 -16.11
N LEU A 38 -7.01 -6.57 -14.83
CA LEU A 38 -6.14 -5.59 -14.16
C LEU A 38 -4.72 -5.56 -14.74
N ALA A 39 -4.14 -6.72 -15.04
CA ALA A 39 -2.83 -6.82 -15.69
C ALA A 39 -2.83 -6.14 -17.06
N ARG A 40 -3.92 -6.30 -17.82
CA ARG A 40 -4.13 -5.61 -19.09
C ARG A 40 -4.28 -4.10 -18.91
N TRP A 41 -5.07 -3.62 -17.95
CA TRP A 41 -5.19 -2.17 -17.69
C TRP A 41 -3.85 -1.56 -17.28
N LYS A 42 -3.07 -2.28 -16.47
CA LYS A 42 -1.72 -1.86 -16.08
C LYS A 42 -0.79 -1.78 -17.30
N SER A 43 -0.75 -2.81 -18.15
CA SER A 43 0.12 -2.81 -19.34
C SER A 43 -0.28 -1.76 -20.38
N GLU A 44 -1.58 -1.47 -20.54
CA GLU A 44 -2.08 -0.40 -21.40
C GLU A 44 -1.58 1.00 -21.00
N THR A 45 -1.14 1.18 -19.74
CA THR A 45 -0.60 2.45 -19.25
C THR A 45 0.92 2.60 -19.47
N ARG A 46 1.59 1.55 -19.97
CA ARG A 46 3.02 1.60 -20.26
C ARG A 46 3.27 2.36 -21.55
N ARG A 47 4.09 3.41 -21.50
CA ARG A 47 4.53 4.12 -22.70
C ARG A 47 5.62 3.31 -23.43
N PRO A 48 5.72 3.37 -24.78
CA PRO A 48 6.68 2.58 -25.55
C PRO A 48 8.15 2.75 -25.13
N SER A 49 8.51 3.92 -24.61
CA SER A 49 9.87 4.25 -24.16
C SER A 49 10.05 4.19 -22.63
N ALA A 50 9.07 3.68 -21.88
CA ALA A 50 9.11 3.66 -20.42
C ALA A 50 9.37 2.25 -19.87
N ASP A 51 10.31 2.17 -18.92
CA ASP A 51 10.62 0.92 -18.21
C ASP A 51 9.52 0.50 -17.24
N MET A 52 8.74 1.47 -16.73
CA MET A 52 7.66 1.26 -15.77
C MET A 52 6.33 1.78 -16.31
N ASP A 53 5.26 1.06 -16.00
CA ASP A 53 3.90 1.58 -16.21
C ASP A 53 3.51 2.61 -15.13
N GLU A 54 2.40 3.32 -15.36
CA GLU A 54 1.95 4.39 -14.47
C GLU A 54 1.57 3.89 -13.07
N TRP A 55 1.19 2.62 -12.93
CA TRP A 55 0.82 2.04 -11.64
C TRP A 55 2.07 1.75 -10.80
N ASP A 56 3.09 1.16 -11.43
CA ASP A 56 4.39 0.94 -10.81
C ASP A 56 5.06 2.25 -10.42
N ARG A 57 4.96 3.28 -11.27
CA ARG A 57 5.45 4.62 -10.96
C ARG A 57 4.72 5.23 -9.76
N ALA A 58 3.39 5.15 -9.71
CA ALA A 58 2.62 5.66 -8.59
C ALA A 58 2.99 4.96 -7.27
N ARG A 59 3.19 3.64 -7.30
CA ARG A 59 3.68 2.87 -6.15
C ARG A 59 5.09 3.29 -5.72
N ALA A 60 6.01 3.42 -6.67
CA ALA A 60 7.38 3.84 -6.37
C ALA A 60 7.43 5.26 -5.78
N GLN A 61 6.67 6.19 -6.36
CA GLN A 61 6.56 7.56 -5.85
C GLN A 61 5.97 7.58 -4.44
N LYS A 62 4.92 6.80 -4.18
CA LYS A 62 4.32 6.71 -2.85
C LYS A 62 5.32 6.18 -1.82
N ARG A 63 6.08 5.13 -2.15
CA ARG A 63 7.18 4.62 -1.30
C ARG A 63 8.24 5.70 -1.05
N GLY A 64 8.63 6.44 -2.08
CA GLY A 64 9.55 7.57 -1.94
C GLY A 64 9.00 8.68 -1.01
N ASN A 65 7.70 8.96 -1.09
CA ASN A 65 7.06 9.93 -0.19
C ASN A 65 7.04 9.46 1.28
N ILE A 66 6.88 8.16 1.54
CA ILE A 66 7.00 7.62 2.91
C ILE A 66 8.40 7.84 3.43
N GLN A 67 9.42 7.53 2.62
CA GLN A 67 10.80 7.71 3.03
C GLN A 67 11.06 9.18 3.38
N ARG A 68 10.63 10.12 2.52
CA ARG A 68 10.72 11.55 2.82
C ARG A 68 10.00 11.93 4.12
N LEU A 69 8.86 11.31 4.44
CA LEU A 69 8.15 11.55 5.70
C LEU A 69 8.93 11.01 6.90
N ARG A 70 9.64 9.89 6.76
CA ARG A 70 10.56 9.37 7.79
C ARG A 70 11.71 10.34 8.00
N ASP A 71 12.34 10.78 6.91
CA ASP A 71 13.45 11.74 6.95
C ASP A 71 13.02 13.04 7.65
N LEU A 72 11.85 13.59 7.29
CA LEU A 72 11.29 14.78 7.95
C LEU A 72 10.98 14.57 9.44
N PHE A 73 10.49 13.39 9.82
CA PHE A 73 10.24 13.08 11.22
C PHE A 73 11.54 13.02 12.02
N GLU A 74 12.58 12.39 11.47
CA GLU A 74 13.91 12.32 12.07
C GLU A 74 14.53 13.72 12.23
N ASP A 75 14.47 14.54 11.17
CA ASP A 75 14.94 15.93 11.22
C ASP A 75 14.23 16.74 12.30
N GLN A 76 12.91 16.62 12.42
CA GLN A 76 12.13 17.33 13.45
C GLN A 76 12.42 16.81 14.86
N LEU A 77 12.59 15.50 15.02
CA LEU A 77 13.00 14.91 16.29
C LEU A 77 14.38 15.43 16.72
N SER A 78 15.36 15.38 15.83
CA SER A 78 16.71 15.91 16.08
C SER A 78 16.71 17.40 16.40
N HIS A 79 15.89 18.20 15.69
CA HIS A 79 15.71 19.60 16.01
C HIS A 79 15.16 19.79 17.44
N MET A 80 14.12 19.05 17.82
CA MET A 80 13.52 19.15 19.15
C MET A 80 14.44 18.66 20.27
N GLU A 81 15.27 17.67 19.99
CA GLU A 81 16.31 17.18 20.92
C GLU A 81 17.37 18.24 21.20
N SER A 82 17.70 19.08 20.20
CA SER A 82 18.65 20.19 20.36
C SER A 82 18.10 21.37 21.18
N LEU A 83 16.77 21.48 21.31
CA LEU A 83 16.12 22.54 22.07
C LEU A 83 16.06 22.21 23.56
N SER A 84 16.21 23.24 24.39
CA SER A 84 15.92 23.16 25.82
C SER A 84 14.42 22.97 26.06
N ALA A 85 14.05 22.50 27.26
CA ALA A 85 12.66 22.22 27.60
C ALA A 85 11.73 23.45 27.47
N VAL A 86 12.26 24.66 27.68
CA VAL A 86 11.49 25.92 27.62
C VAL A 86 11.22 26.34 26.17
N GLU A 87 12.08 25.94 25.25
CA GLU A 87 11.96 26.26 23.81
C GLU A 87 11.04 25.28 23.08
N ARG A 88 10.71 24.14 23.69
CA ARG A 88 9.78 23.16 23.14
C ARG A 88 8.35 23.64 23.30
N THR A 89 7.70 23.93 22.17
CA THR A 89 6.31 24.41 22.19
C THR A 89 5.32 23.25 22.00
N PRO A 90 4.08 23.36 22.54
CA PRO A 90 3.04 22.35 22.34
C PRO A 90 2.74 22.04 20.85
N PRO A 91 2.70 23.03 19.92
CA PRO A 91 2.53 22.73 18.50
C PRO A 91 3.63 21.86 17.87
N MET A 92 4.88 21.96 18.36
CA MET A 92 5.98 21.12 17.88
C MET A 92 5.77 19.66 18.30
N MET A 93 5.40 19.44 19.57
CA MET A 93 5.06 18.10 20.08
C MET A 93 3.85 17.50 19.36
N ASP A 94 2.83 18.30 19.07
CA ASP A 94 1.65 17.88 18.31
C ASP A 94 2.00 17.50 16.87
N THR A 95 2.83 18.29 16.20
CA THR A 95 3.30 18.00 14.84
C THR A 95 4.11 16.69 14.81
N LEU A 96 5.03 16.51 15.77
CA LEU A 96 5.81 15.28 15.92
C LEU A 96 4.91 14.07 16.19
N SER A 97 3.92 14.21 17.07
CA SER A 97 2.95 13.15 17.37
C SER A 97 2.13 12.76 16.14
N LYS A 98 1.66 13.74 15.36
CA LYS A 98 0.91 13.50 14.11
C LYS A 98 1.77 12.79 13.06
N MET A 99 3.02 13.21 12.88
CA MET A 99 3.95 12.52 11.98
C MET A 99 4.24 11.09 12.45
N GLY A 100 4.46 10.88 13.74
CA GLY A 100 4.64 9.56 14.34
C GLY A 100 3.43 8.64 14.13
N ALA A 101 2.21 9.14 14.36
CA ALA A 101 0.98 8.38 14.14
C ALA A 101 0.77 8.00 12.67
N LEU A 102 1.15 8.90 11.74
CA LEU A 102 1.15 8.57 10.31
C LEU A 102 2.17 7.47 10.03
N LEU A 103 3.43 7.61 10.45
CA LEU A 103 4.45 6.58 10.20
C LEU A 103 4.07 5.21 10.80
N GLU A 104 3.52 5.18 12.01
CA GLU A 104 3.06 3.95 12.67
C GLU A 104 1.94 3.26 11.87
N ARG A 105 0.95 4.03 11.40
CA ARG A 105 -0.15 3.48 10.58
C ARG A 105 0.40 2.83 9.32
N TRP A 106 1.38 3.45 8.67
CA TRP A 106 1.94 2.91 7.43
C TRP A 106 2.82 1.68 7.69
N ASP A 107 3.61 1.68 8.77
CA ASP A 107 4.41 0.52 9.19
C ASP A 107 3.51 -0.69 9.52
N LYS A 108 2.38 -0.46 10.20
CA LYS A 108 1.37 -1.50 10.44
C LYS A 108 0.79 -2.06 9.15
N MET A 109 0.46 -1.20 8.18
CA MET A 109 -0.03 -1.64 6.87
C MET A 109 1.01 -2.47 6.12
N GLU A 110 2.28 -2.04 6.11
CA GLU A 110 3.37 -2.75 5.44
C GLU A 110 3.65 -4.11 6.09
N LYS A 111 3.68 -4.17 7.43
CA LYS A 111 3.84 -5.43 8.18
C LYS A 111 2.68 -6.38 7.93
N ALA A 112 1.44 -5.90 8.01
CA ALA A 112 0.26 -6.72 7.73
C ALA A 112 0.31 -7.31 6.32
N GLN A 113 0.71 -6.51 5.33
CA GLN A 113 0.88 -6.94 3.95
C GLN A 113 1.97 -8.01 3.80
N ARG A 114 3.14 -7.83 4.46
CA ARG A 114 4.23 -8.82 4.43
C ARG A 114 3.80 -10.15 5.06
N VAL A 115 3.17 -10.11 6.22
CA VAL A 115 2.66 -11.33 6.91
C VAL A 115 1.62 -12.04 6.06
N ALA A 116 0.70 -11.28 5.47
CA ALA A 116 -0.31 -11.79 4.55
C ALA A 116 0.29 -12.48 3.31
N GLU A 117 1.36 -11.93 2.74
CA GLU A 117 2.07 -12.55 1.62
C GLU A 117 2.82 -13.82 2.03
N GLU A 118 3.49 -13.80 3.18
CA GLU A 118 4.23 -14.93 3.72
C GLU A 118 3.31 -16.10 4.07
N VAL A 119 2.21 -15.85 4.78
CA VAL A 119 1.22 -16.89 5.12
C VAL A 119 0.64 -17.51 3.86
N SER A 120 0.23 -16.71 2.86
CA SER A 120 -0.28 -17.30 1.61
C SER A 120 0.75 -18.12 0.86
N ARG A 121 2.03 -17.74 0.92
CA ARG A 121 3.11 -18.52 0.31
C ARG A 121 3.29 -19.86 1.00
N GLU A 122 3.31 -19.88 2.34
CA GLU A 122 3.44 -21.13 3.09
C GLU A 122 2.20 -22.03 2.94
N VAL A 123 1.00 -21.45 2.92
CA VAL A 123 -0.25 -22.19 2.68
C VAL A 123 -0.26 -22.83 1.29
N ARG A 124 0.22 -22.13 0.25
CA ARG A 124 0.38 -22.69 -1.10
C ARG A 124 1.39 -23.85 -1.12
N LYS A 125 2.52 -23.73 -0.40
CA LYS A 125 3.52 -24.80 -0.28
C LYS A 125 2.95 -26.04 0.41
N ALA A 126 2.03 -25.86 1.35
CA ALA A 126 1.34 -26.95 2.04
C ALA A 126 0.28 -27.67 1.17
N GLY A 127 0.16 -27.33 -0.12
CA GLY A 127 -0.79 -27.97 -1.04
C GLY A 127 -2.24 -27.53 -0.84
N ILE A 128 -2.47 -26.50 -0.02
CA ILE A 128 -3.79 -25.93 0.20
C ILE A 128 -4.19 -25.14 -1.06
N SER A 129 -5.48 -25.18 -1.39
CA SER A 129 -6.01 -24.50 -2.58
C SER A 129 -5.70 -23.00 -2.54
N GLU A 130 -5.50 -22.41 -3.74
CA GLU A 130 -5.30 -20.97 -3.90
C GLU A 130 -6.42 -20.14 -3.23
N GLU A 131 -7.63 -20.68 -3.19
CA GLU A 131 -8.80 -20.07 -2.58
C GLU A 131 -8.67 -19.97 -1.05
N THR A 132 -8.34 -21.08 -0.38
CA THR A 132 -8.17 -21.11 1.08
C THR A 132 -6.95 -20.30 1.54
N ALA A 133 -5.85 -20.34 0.77
CA ALA A 133 -4.66 -19.51 1.03
C ALA A 133 -4.95 -18.02 1.04
N ASP A 134 -5.93 -17.59 0.24
CA ASP A 134 -6.31 -16.19 0.15
C ASP A 134 -7.38 -15.79 1.16
N ASP A 135 -8.29 -16.70 1.53
CA ASP A 135 -9.22 -16.42 2.61
C ASP A 135 -8.49 -16.24 3.96
N ILE A 136 -7.45 -17.04 4.21
CA ILE A 136 -6.55 -16.83 5.35
C ILE A 136 -5.89 -15.45 5.28
N ARG A 137 -5.41 -15.06 4.09
CA ARG A 137 -4.82 -13.73 3.86
C ARG A 137 -5.78 -12.59 4.19
N LYS A 138 -7.03 -12.66 3.70
CA LYS A 138 -8.05 -11.64 3.92
C LYS A 138 -8.38 -11.48 5.41
N ARG A 139 -8.45 -12.59 6.15
CA ARG A 139 -8.69 -12.57 7.60
C ARG A 139 -7.55 -11.88 8.35
N ILE A 140 -6.30 -12.10 7.93
CA ILE A 140 -5.13 -11.42 8.50
C ILE A 140 -5.16 -9.91 8.20
N LEU A 141 -5.53 -9.53 6.97
CA LEU A 141 -5.59 -8.12 6.56
C LEU A 141 -6.85 -7.39 7.04
N GLY A 142 -7.83 -8.08 7.62
CA GLY A 142 -9.10 -7.49 8.05
C GLY A 142 -9.98 -7.00 6.88
N ILE A 143 -9.80 -7.55 5.68
CA ILE A 143 -10.50 -7.13 4.45
C ILE A 143 -11.79 -7.93 4.20
N GLY A 144 -12.06 -8.96 5.02
CA GLY A 144 -13.26 -9.81 4.90
C GLY A 144 -14.18 -9.73 6.11
N GLN A 145 -15.27 -8.96 5.99
CA GLN A 145 -16.57 -9.27 6.58
C GLN A 145 -17.59 -9.30 5.45
#